data_AF-A0A8X6SZC8-F1
#
_entry.id   AF-A0A8X6SZC8-F1
#
_cell.length_a   1.000
_cell.length_b   1.000
_cell.length_c   1.000
_cell.angle_alpha   90.00
_cell.angle_beta   90.00
_cell.angle_gamma   90.00
#
_symmetry.space_group_name_H-M   'P 1'
#
loop_
_entity.id
_entity.type
_entity.pdbx_description
1 polymer ?
#
loop_
_entity_poly.entity_id
_entity_poly.type
_entity_poly.pdbx_seq_one_letter_code
_entity_poly.pdbx_strand_id
1 'polypeptide(L)'
;MIASFIEENHENWDQILHEFAFALRTAVNETTDKTPAELFLGRKIITPFSKLINVTEDAKYVGRNIERLFDEARRNMQKSISFGKNITISEGGMFTSK
;
A
#
# COMPACT_ATOMS: atom_id res chain seq x y z
N MET A 1 -3.14 -12.69 11.15
CA MET A 1 -4.34 -12.18 10.46
C MET A 1 -4.85 -13.16 9.41
N ILE A 2 -4.14 -13.40 8.30
CA ILE A 2 -4.57 -14.42 7.30
C ILE A 2 -4.58 -15.84 7.89
N ALA A 3 -3.54 -16.23 8.65
CA ALA A 3 -3.50 -17.56 9.27
C ALA A 3 -4.70 -17.81 10.19
N SER A 4 -5.04 -16.85 11.06
CA SER A 4 -6.21 -16.92 11.95
C SER A 4 -7.54 -16.98 11.20
N PHE A 5 -7.66 -16.26 10.09
CA PHE A 5 -8.85 -16.34 9.22
C PHE A 5 -8.98 -17.74 8.59
N ILE A 6 -7.86 -18.32 8.13
CA ILE A 6 -7.85 -19.66 7.55
C ILE A 6 -8.20 -20.70 8.60
N GLU A 7 -7.69 -20.56 9.84
CA GLU A 7 -8.02 -21.42 10.99
C GLU A 7 -9.54 -21.51 11.26
N GLU A 8 -10.27 -20.42 11.04
CA GLU A 8 -11.73 -20.36 11.22
C GLU A 8 -12.51 -20.84 9.97
N ASN A 9 -11.92 -20.75 8.77
CA ASN A 9 -12.57 -21.02 7.48
C ASN A 9 -11.89 -22.14 6.67
N HIS A 10 -11.32 -23.15 7.36
CA HIS A 10 -10.46 -24.20 6.79
C HIS A 10 -11.04 -24.96 5.59
N GLU A 11 -12.35 -25.10 5.48
CA GLU A 11 -12.98 -25.88 4.41
C GLU A 11 -13.07 -25.13 3.08
N ASN A 12 -13.11 -23.78 3.11
CA ASN A 12 -13.39 -22.94 1.94
C ASN A 12 -12.39 -21.77 1.79
N TRP A 13 -11.20 -21.90 2.39
CA TRP A 13 -10.17 -20.85 2.36
C TRP A 13 -9.66 -20.54 0.94
N ASP A 14 -9.80 -21.48 0.02
CA ASP A 14 -9.42 -21.36 -1.38
C ASP A 14 -10.39 -20.47 -2.16
N GLN A 15 -11.68 -20.51 -1.82
CA GLN A 15 -12.74 -19.73 -2.49
C GLN A 15 -12.56 -18.22 -2.31
N ILE A 16 -11.94 -17.81 -1.19
CA ILE A 16 -11.73 -16.41 -0.80
C ILE A 16 -10.35 -15.87 -1.19
N LEU A 17 -9.48 -16.70 -1.78
CA LEU A 17 -8.12 -16.30 -2.12
C LEU A 17 -8.09 -15.12 -3.08
N HIS A 18 -9.05 -15.05 -3.99
CA HIS A 18 -9.14 -13.99 -4.98
C HIS A 18 -9.44 -12.64 -4.34
N GLU A 19 -10.32 -12.62 -3.34
CA GLU A 19 -10.71 -11.47 -2.54
C GLU A 19 -9.53 -10.99 -1.69
N PHE A 20 -8.84 -11.90 -1.02
CA PHE A 20 -7.62 -11.55 -0.27
C PHE A 20 -6.52 -10.99 -1.17
N ALA A 21 -6.25 -11.65 -2.30
CA ALA A 21 -5.27 -11.17 -3.27
C ALA A 21 -5.67 -9.81 -3.86
N PHE A 22 -6.97 -9.58 -4.08
CA PHE A 22 -7.48 -8.27 -4.50
C PHE A 22 -7.23 -7.21 -3.42
N ALA A 23 -7.67 -7.46 -2.19
CA ALA A 23 -7.50 -6.55 -1.06
C ALA A 23 -6.03 -6.17 -0.84
N LEU A 24 -5.12 -7.15 -0.86
CA LEU A 24 -3.67 -6.91 -0.73
C LEU A 24 -3.11 -6.06 -1.88
N ARG A 25 -3.58 -6.28 -3.12
CA ARG A 25 -3.12 -5.51 -4.29
C ARG A 25 -3.66 -4.08 -4.31
N THR A 26 -4.80 -3.82 -3.70
CA THR A 26 -5.44 -2.50 -3.66
C THR A 26 -5.25 -1.75 -2.34
N ALA A 27 -4.64 -2.38 -1.33
CA ALA A 27 -4.28 -1.72 -0.08
C ALA A 27 -3.14 -0.72 -0.30
N VAL A 28 -3.29 0.49 0.23
CA VAL A 28 -2.23 1.51 0.17
C VAL A 28 -1.14 1.13 1.16
N ASN A 29 0.10 1.04 0.67
CA ASN A 29 1.26 0.85 1.53
C ASN A 29 1.67 2.20 2.14
N GLU A 30 1.80 2.25 3.47
CA GLU A 30 2.11 3.48 4.22
C GLU A 30 3.45 4.10 3.85
N THR A 31 4.45 3.28 3.54
CA THR A 31 5.81 3.74 3.22
C THR A 31 5.88 4.38 1.83
N THR A 32 5.20 3.80 0.84
CA THR A 32 5.23 4.32 -0.52
C THR A 32 4.09 5.27 -0.82
N ASP A 33 3.02 5.23 -0.03
CA ASP A 33 1.73 5.91 -0.27
C ASP A 33 1.11 5.51 -1.62
N LYS A 34 1.30 4.25 -2.01
CA LYS A 34 0.83 3.66 -3.27
C LYS A 34 0.36 2.24 -3.01
N THR A 35 -0.57 1.76 -3.83
CA THR A 35 -0.96 0.36 -3.84
C THR A 35 0.01 -0.48 -4.67
N PRO A 36 0.22 -1.78 -4.37
CA PRO A 36 1.00 -2.67 -5.21
C PRO A 36 0.50 -2.73 -6.66
N ALA A 37 -0.81 -2.74 -6.86
CA ALA A 37 -1.40 -2.74 -8.20
C ALA A 37 -1.07 -1.46 -8.99
N GLU A 38 -1.07 -0.28 -8.35
CA GLU A 38 -0.71 0.96 -9.03
C GLU A 38 0.75 0.99 -9.48
N LEU A 39 1.65 0.47 -8.64
CA LEU A 39 3.07 0.37 -8.99
C LEU A 39 3.29 -0.59 -10.15
N PHE A 40 2.59 -1.72 -10.16
CA PHE A 40 2.74 -2.74 -11.20
C PHE A 40 2.08 -2.33 -12.53
N LEU A 41 0.88 -1.74 -12.48
CA LEU A 41 0.10 -1.40 -13.68
C LEU A 41 0.35 0.03 -14.19
N GLY A 42 1.01 0.88 -13.41
CA GLY A 42 1.19 2.30 -13.72
C GLY A 42 -0.10 3.14 -13.63
N ARG A 43 -1.21 2.55 -13.20
CA ARG A 43 -2.54 3.18 -13.09
C ARG A 43 -3.32 2.60 -11.92
N LYS A 44 -4.35 3.31 -11.46
CA LYS A 44 -5.31 2.76 -10.49
C LYS A 44 -6.14 1.63 -11.10
N ILE A 45 -6.46 0.62 -10.29
CA ILE A 45 -7.49 -0.36 -10.67
C ILE A 45 -8.85 0.30 -10.53
N ILE A 46 -9.61 0.31 -11.62
CA ILE A 46 -11.00 0.77 -11.61
C ILE A 46 -11.86 -0.43 -11.22
N THR A 47 -12.52 -0.33 -10.07
CA THR A 47 -13.43 -1.38 -9.60
C THR A 47 -14.79 -1.26 -10.29
N PRO A 48 -15.57 -2.35 -10.41
CA PRO A 48 -16.93 -2.28 -10.93
C PRO A 48 -17.78 -1.24 -10.19
N PHE A 49 -17.62 -1.16 -8.87
CA PHE A 49 -18.26 -0.14 -8.05
C PHE A 49 -17.83 1.26 -8.47
N SER A 50 -16.51 1.56 -8.55
CA SER A 50 -15.98 2.86 -9.00
C SER A 50 -16.54 3.29 -10.37
N LYS A 51 -16.67 2.32 -11.30
CA LYS A 51 -17.26 2.56 -12.61
C LYS A 51 -18.74 2.95 -12.55
N LEU A 52 -19.52 2.34 -11.66
CA LEU A 52 -20.94 2.64 -11.48
C LEU A 52 -21.16 4.03 -10.85
N ILE A 53 -20.30 4.42 -9.91
CA ILE A 53 -20.41 5.72 -9.22
C ILE A 53 -19.81 6.89 -10.00
N ASN A 54 -19.38 6.68 -11.26
CA ASN A 54 -18.80 7.72 -12.12
C ASN A 54 -17.76 8.60 -11.40
N VAL A 55 -16.93 7.99 -10.55
CA VAL A 55 -15.85 8.71 -9.86
C VAL A 55 -14.82 9.12 -10.92
N THR A 56 -14.97 10.35 -11.38
CA THR A 56 -14.12 11.01 -12.37
C THR A 56 -12.67 11.22 -11.87
N GLU A 57 -12.41 10.98 -10.59
CA GLU A 57 -11.05 11.05 -10.02
C GLU A 57 -10.13 9.93 -10.50
N ASP A 58 -10.65 8.74 -10.79
CA ASP A 58 -9.84 7.61 -11.27
C ASP A 58 -9.35 7.83 -12.72
N ALA A 59 -10.10 8.62 -13.50
CA ALA A 59 -9.72 9.01 -14.86
C ALA A 59 -8.50 9.94 -14.91
N LYS A 60 -8.17 10.67 -13.83
CA LYS A 60 -6.96 11.52 -13.74
C LYS A 60 -5.67 10.71 -13.78
N TYR A 61 -5.74 9.40 -13.53
CA TYR A 61 -4.58 8.53 -13.45
C TYR A 61 -4.35 7.66 -14.69
N VAL A 62 -5.20 7.79 -15.71
CA VAL A 62 -5.04 7.14 -17.02
C VAL A 62 -3.94 7.90 -17.78
N GLY A 63 -2.78 7.27 -17.98
CA GLY A 63 -1.64 7.87 -18.70
C GLY A 63 -0.56 8.50 -17.83
N ARG A 64 -0.44 8.14 -16.54
CA ARG A 64 0.76 8.52 -15.76
C ARG A 64 2.01 7.94 -16.42
N ASN A 65 3.06 8.76 -16.53
CA ASN A 65 4.39 8.26 -16.81
C ASN A 65 4.82 7.36 -15.65
N ILE A 66 5.05 6.08 -15.95
CA ILE A 66 5.42 5.03 -14.99
C ILE A 66 6.66 5.43 -14.18
N GLU A 67 7.63 6.08 -14.81
CA GLU A 67 8.85 6.53 -14.14
C GLU A 67 8.54 7.50 -13.00
N ARG A 68 7.66 8.48 -13.25
CA ARG A 68 7.25 9.46 -12.23
C ARG A 68 6.57 8.78 -11.05
N LEU A 69 5.81 7.73 -11.29
CA LEU A 69 5.11 6.98 -10.25
C LEU A 69 6.11 6.24 -9.34
N PHE A 70 7.13 5.62 -9.92
CA PHE A 70 8.23 5.02 -9.17
C PHE A 70 9.08 6.05 -8.42
N ASP A 71 9.35 7.21 -9.01
CA ASP A 71 10.08 8.31 -8.36
C ASP A 71 9.33 8.88 -7.15
N GLU A 72 8.01 9.03 -7.25
CA GLU A 72 7.15 9.41 -6.13
C GLU A 72 7.23 8.36 -5.00
N ALA A 73 7.05 7.07 -5.32
CA ALA A 73 7.12 6.00 -4.34
C ALA A 73 8.50 5.93 -3.65
N ARG A 74 9.58 6.07 -4.42
CA ARG A 74 10.96 6.08 -3.90
C ARG A 74 11.22 7.26 -2.98
N ARG A 75 10.75 8.46 -3.33
CA ARG A 75 10.86 9.65 -2.47
C ARG A 75 10.09 9.47 -1.17
N ASN A 76 8.88 8.93 -1.22
CA ASN A 76 8.08 8.67 -0.01
C ASN A 76 8.77 7.67 0.92
N MET A 77 9.32 6.59 0.36
CA MET A 77 10.09 5.61 1.12
C MET A 77 11.30 6.24 1.80
N GLN A 78 12.07 7.07 1.09
CA GLN A 78 13.23 7.77 1.67
C GLN A 78 12.83 8.70 2.81
N LYS A 79 11.71 9.43 2.68
CA LYS A 79 11.17 10.29 3.74
C LYS A 79 10.78 9.47 4.96
N SER A 80 10.08 8.35 4.77
CA SER A 80 9.68 7.45 5.86
C SER A 80 10.89 6.90 6.63
N ILE A 81 11.94 6.48 5.92
CA ILE A 81 13.19 6.00 6.53
C ILE A 81 13.90 7.13 7.30
N SER A 82 14.02 8.32 6.71
CA SER A 82 14.64 9.47 7.36
C SER A 82 13.87 9.91 8.60
N PHE A 83 12.53 9.85 8.56
CA PHE A 83 11.67 10.19 9.69
C PHE A 83 11.85 9.19 10.84
N GLY A 84 11.85 7.88 10.53
CA GLY A 84 12.14 6.85 11.53
C GLY A 84 13.52 7.03 12.19
N LYS A 85 14.55 7.36 11.39
CA LYS A 85 15.90 7.64 11.92
C LYS A 85 15.93 8.83 12.87
N ASN A 86 15.18 9.90 12.59
CA ASN A 86 15.11 11.08 13.46
C ASN A 86 14.38 10.79 14.78
N ILE A 87 13.35 9.93 14.77
CA ILE A 87 12.68 9.47 16.01
C ILE A 87 13.67 8.66 16.88
N THR A 88 14.41 7.72 16.29
CA THR A 88 15.40 6.92 17.03
C THR A 88 16.53 7.79 17.63
N ILE A 89 16.95 8.84 16.94
CA ILE A 89 17.96 9.79 17.47
C ILE A 89 17.38 10.64 18.61
N SER A 90 16.10 11.02 18.55
CA SER A 90 15.44 11.76 19.63
C SER A 90 15.19 10.93 20.90
N GLU A 91 14.97 9.62 20.76
CA GLU A 91 14.82 8.70 21.90
C GLU A 91 16.17 8.22 22.47
N GLY A 92 17.25 8.25 21.67
CA GLY A 92 18.61 7.87 22.07
C GLY A 92 19.37 8.89 22.92
N GLY A 93 18.74 10.00 23.30
CA GLY A 93 19.35 11.11 24.04
C GLY A 93 19.22 11.09 25.57
N MET A 94 18.82 9.97 26.18
CA MET A 94 18.65 9.91 27.64
C MET A 94 19.02 8.54 28.24
N PHE A 95 20.27 8.12 28.07
CA PHE A 95 20.89 7.14 28.97
C PHE A 95 22.18 7.73 29.53
N THR A 96 22.05 8.48 30.63
CA THR A 96 23.18 8.73 31.52
C THR A 96 23.45 7.45 32.30
N SER A 97 24.63 6.86 32.08
CA SER A 97 25.17 5.79 32.92
C SER A 97 25.21 6.26 34.38
N LYS A 98 24.56 5.50 35.26
CA LYS A 98 25.01 5.35 36.64
C LYS A 98 26.03 4.22 36.72
#